data_AF-A0A8W8LZL5-F1
#
_entry.id   AF-A0A8W8LZL5-F1
#
_cell.length_a   1.000
_cell.length_b   1.000
_cell.length_c   1.000
_cell.angle_alpha   90.00
_cell.angle_beta   90.00
_cell.angle_gamma   90.00
#
_symmetry.space_group_name_H-M   'P 1'
#
loop_
_entity.id
_entity.type
_entity.pdbx_description
1 polymer ?
#
loop_
_entity_poly.entity_id
_entity_poly.type
_entity_poly.pdbx_seq_one_letter_code
_entity_poly.pdbx_strand_id
1 'polypeptide(L)'
;GNSTSIQEIFKRISEQFSAMFRRKAFLHWYTGEGMDEMEFMEAESNMNDLVSEYQQYQDATVEDEVDDFEGDIEEEEEEEEY
;
A
#
# COMPACT_ATOMS: atom_id res chain seq x y z
N GLY A 1 -6.14 -6.88 -16.25
CA GLY A 1 -5.89 -7.46 -14.93
C GLY A 1 -6.14 -6.39 -13.89
N ASN A 2 -6.88 -6.72 -12.85
CA ASN A 2 -6.95 -5.91 -11.63
C ASN A 2 -6.09 -6.64 -10.59
N SER A 3 -4.99 -6.03 -10.15
CA SER A 3 -3.97 -6.67 -9.32
C SER A 3 -3.44 -5.67 -8.30
N THR A 4 -3.26 -6.13 -7.06
CA THR A 4 -2.75 -5.32 -5.94
C THR A 4 -1.33 -4.80 -6.18
N SER A 5 -0.54 -5.44 -7.06
CA SER A 5 0.83 -5.01 -7.41
C SER A 5 0.91 -3.58 -7.96
N ILE A 6 -0.21 -3.00 -8.43
CA ILE A 6 -0.27 -1.58 -8.82
C ILE A 6 0.14 -0.63 -7.69
N GLN A 7 0.01 -1.06 -6.43
CA GLN A 7 0.42 -0.28 -5.26
C GLN A 7 1.89 0.14 -5.29
N GLU A 8 2.77 -0.65 -5.92
CA GLU A 8 4.20 -0.35 -6.02
C GLU A 8 4.46 0.90 -6.87
N ILE A 9 3.66 1.09 -7.92
CA ILE A 9 3.74 2.28 -8.78
C ILE A 9 3.26 3.50 -8.00
N PHE A 10 2.17 3.38 -7.24
CA PHE A 10 1.68 4.47 -6.39
C PHE A 10 2.67 4.84 -5.28
N LYS A 11 3.29 3.85 -4.62
CA LYS A 11 4.38 4.07 -3.63
C LYS A 11 5.52 4.88 -4.26
N ARG A 12 5.99 4.49 -5.44
CA ARG A 12 7.09 5.21 -6.14
C ARG A 12 6.72 6.65 -6.50
N ILE A 13 5.48 6.88 -6.95
CA ILE A 13 5.00 8.24 -7.27
C ILE A 13 4.90 9.07 -5.98
N SER A 14 4.34 8.49 -4.91
CA SER A 14 4.21 9.15 -3.60
C SER A 14 5.58 9.57 -3.07
N GLU A 15 6.60 8.70 -3.11
CA GLU A 15 7.97 9.04 -2.68
C GLU A 15 8.57 10.22 -3.44
N GLN A 16 8.40 10.24 -4.77
CA GLN A 16 8.88 11.34 -5.62
C GLN A 16 8.13 12.64 -5.30
N PHE A 17 6.82 12.55 -5.14
CA PHE A 17 5.97 13.67 -4.76
C PHE A 17 6.41 14.23 -3.40
N SER A 18 6.52 13.41 -2.35
CA SER A 18 6.94 13.85 -1.02
C SER A 18 8.32 14.52 -1.06
N ALA A 19 9.27 13.97 -1.83
CA ALA A 19 10.61 14.54 -1.97
C ALA A 19 10.61 15.94 -2.61
N MET A 20 9.71 16.18 -3.57
CA MET A 20 9.54 17.47 -4.24
C MET A 20 8.74 18.45 -3.37
N PHE A 21 7.65 18.00 -2.77
CA PHE A 21 6.74 18.80 -1.95
C PHE A 21 7.45 19.32 -0.68
N ARG A 22 8.25 18.49 -0.01
CA ARG A 22 9.08 18.92 1.14
C ARG A 22 10.07 20.03 0.79
N ARG A 23 10.52 20.10 -0.47
CA ARG A 23 11.42 21.14 -0.97
C ARG A 23 10.67 22.34 -1.56
N LYS A 24 9.33 22.32 -1.52
CA LYS A 24 8.45 23.27 -2.22
C LYS A 24 8.82 23.45 -3.70
N ALA A 25 9.35 22.40 -4.33
CA ALA A 25 9.82 22.47 -5.71
C ALA A 25 8.63 22.59 -6.67
N PHE A 26 8.65 23.62 -7.53
CA PHE A 26 7.60 23.92 -8.53
C PHE A 26 6.19 24.20 -7.97
N LEU A 27 6.03 24.30 -6.65
CA LEU A 27 4.72 24.47 -5.99
C LEU A 27 4.00 25.76 -6.45
N HIS A 28 4.76 26.83 -6.69
CA HIS A 28 4.25 28.13 -7.12
C HIS A 28 3.49 28.11 -8.46
N TRP A 29 3.72 27.12 -9.34
CA TRP A 29 2.96 27.00 -10.58
C TRP A 29 1.52 26.57 -10.35
N TYR A 30 1.25 25.89 -9.24
CA TYR A 30 -0.09 25.43 -8.88
C TYR A 30 -0.77 26.43 -7.96
N THR A 31 -0.05 26.93 -6.94
CA THR A 31 -0.62 27.95 -6.03
C THR A 31 -0.84 29.29 -6.72
N GLY A 32 -0.09 29.59 -7.79
CA GLY A 32 -0.33 30.75 -8.66
C GLY A 32 -1.66 30.70 -9.42
N GLU A 33 -2.19 29.49 -9.67
CA GLU A 33 -3.49 29.26 -10.30
C GLU A 33 -4.64 29.17 -9.27
N GLY A 34 -4.34 29.38 -7.99
CA GLY A 34 -5.34 29.44 -6.91
C GLY A 34 -5.49 28.16 -6.08
N MET A 35 -4.66 27.15 -6.29
CA MET A 35 -4.63 25.93 -5.46
C MET A 35 -4.03 26.22 -4.07
N ASP A 36 -4.59 25.64 -3.01
CA ASP A 36 -4.06 25.77 -1.64
C ASP A 36 -2.95 24.73 -1.39
N GLU A 37 -1.92 25.08 -0.61
CA GLU A 37 -0.88 24.12 -0.20
C GLU A 37 -1.49 22.93 0.59
N MET A 38 -2.62 23.13 1.28
CA MET A 38 -3.34 22.06 1.99
C MET A 38 -3.92 21.00 1.04
N GLU A 39 -4.33 21.38 -0.17
CA GLU A 39 -4.86 20.41 -1.16
C GLU A 39 -3.78 19.40 -1.60
N PHE A 40 -2.50 19.78 -1.55
CA PHE A 40 -1.39 18.84 -1.79
C PHE A 40 -1.24 17.82 -0.67
N MET A 41 -1.42 18.24 0.59
CA MET A 41 -1.35 17.36 1.76
C MET A 41 -2.54 16.39 1.77
N GLU A 42 -3.72 16.86 1.38
CA GLU A 42 -4.90 16.00 1.22
C GLU A 42 -4.70 14.96 0.13
N ALA A 43 -4.19 15.36 -1.03
CA ALA A 43 -3.88 14.43 -2.13
C ALA A 43 -2.81 13.39 -1.74
N GLU A 44 -1.78 13.79 -0.99
CA GLU A 44 -0.76 12.88 -0.46
C GLU A 44 -1.38 11.85 0.51
N SER A 45 -2.25 12.31 1.42
CA SER A 45 -2.98 11.43 2.35
C SER A 45 -3.83 10.43 1.58
N ASN A 46 -4.65 10.88 0.63
CA ASN A 46 -5.52 10.01 -0.13
C ASN A 46 -4.74 8.95 -0.93
N MET A 47 -3.55 9.30 -1.43
CA MET A 47 -2.68 8.34 -2.10
C MET A 47 -2.16 7.27 -1.14
N ASN A 48 -1.76 7.67 0.07
CA ASN A 48 -1.29 6.74 1.09
C ASN A 48 -2.41 5.83 1.61
N ASP A 49 -3.63 6.35 1.73
CA ASP A 49 -4.82 5.58 2.09
C ASP A 49 -5.09 4.50 1.03
N LEU A 50 -5.09 4.88 -0.26
CA LEU A 50 -5.27 3.93 -1.36
C LEU A 50 -4.20 2.83 -1.37
N VAL A 51 -2.94 3.19 -1.14
CA VAL A 51 -1.84 2.20 -1.03
C VAL A 51 -2.09 1.25 0.14
N SER A 52 -2.57 1.76 1.27
CA SER A 52 -2.88 0.97 2.46
C SER A 52 -4.04 0.00 2.22
N GLU A 53 -5.08 0.43 1.50
CA GLU A 53 -6.19 -0.46 1.09
C GLU A 53 -5.68 -1.63 0.22
N TYR A 54 -4.82 -1.38 -0.76
CA TYR A 54 -4.25 -2.46 -1.58
C TYR A 54 -3.40 -3.43 -0.77
N GLN A 55 -2.63 -2.92 0.20
CA GLN A 55 -1.84 -3.76 1.10
C GLN A 55 -2.74 -4.64 1.95
N GLN A 56 -3.83 -4.09 2.50
CA GLN A 56 -4.80 -4.84 3.29
C GLN A 56 -5.40 -6.01 2.51
N TYR A 57 -5.81 -5.81 1.25
CA TYR A 57 -6.36 -6.91 0.44
C TYR A 57 -5.32 -7.96 0.06
N GLN A 58 -4.06 -7.54 -0.15
CA GLN A 58 -2.97 -8.48 -0.43
C GLN A 58 -2.66 -9.35 0.81
N ASP A 59 -2.65 -8.75 2.00
CA ASP A 59 -2.36 -9.47 3.23
C ASP A 59 -3.52 -10.39 3.63
N ALA A 60 -4.77 -9.97 3.40
CA ALA A 60 -5.95 -10.82 3.63
C ALA A 60 -5.91 -12.12 2.81
N THR A 61 -5.48 -12.06 1.54
CA THR A 61 -5.31 -13.29 0.73
C THR A 61 -4.19 -14.20 1.25
N VAL A 62 -3.20 -13.66 1.95
CA VAL A 62 -2.12 -14.47 2.54
C VAL A 62 -2.59 -15.09 3.85
N GLU A 63 -3.33 -14.38 4.70
CA GLU A 63 -3.91 -14.97 5.92
C GLU A 63 -4.83 -16.15 5.61
N ASP A 64 -5.67 -16.04 4.56
CA ASP A 64 -6.53 -17.15 4.11
C ASP A 64 -5.74 -18.36 3.56
N GLU A 65 -4.55 -18.15 2.97
CA GLU A 65 -3.67 -19.23 2.48
C GLU A 65 -2.84 -19.89 3.59
N VAL A 66 -2.59 -19.19 4.71
CA VAL A 66 -1.80 -19.71 5.84
C VAL A 66 -2.65 -20.64 6.72
N ASP A 67 -3.95 -20.36 6.90
CA ASP A 67 -4.88 -21.24 7.63
C ASP A 67 -5.00 -22.63 6.96
N ASP A 68 -4.97 -22.68 5.63
CA ASP A 68 -5.04 -23.94 4.85
C ASP A 68 -3.74 -24.77 4.94
N PHE A 69 -2.61 -24.17 5.38
CA PHE A 69 -1.32 -24.85 5.52
C PHE A 69 -1.03 -25.32 6.95
N GLU A 70 -1.59 -24.68 7.98
CA GLU A 70 -1.44 -25.13 9.37
C GLU A 70 -2.18 -26.45 9.65
N GLY A 71 -3.28 -26.74 8.93
CA GLY A 71 -4.02 -28.01 9.07
C GLY A 71 -3.30 -29.26 8.55
N ASP A 72 -2.36 -29.12 7.62
CA ASP A 72 -1.63 -30.25 7.01
C ASP A 72 -0.39 -30.67 7.85
N ILE A 73 0.04 -29.83 8.81
CA ILE A 73 1.20 -30.10 9.66
C ILE A 73 0.80 -30.93 10.90
N GLU A 74 -0.44 -30.79 11.40
CA GLU A 74 -0.90 -31.54 12.58
C GLU A 74 -1.17 -33.03 12.27
N GLU A 75 -1.52 -33.42 11.04
CA GLU A 75 -1.79 -34.83 10.69
C GLU A 75 -0.50 -35.67 10.54
N GLU A 76 0.67 -35.08 10.26
CA GLU A 76 1.92 -35.84 10.14
C GLU A 76 2.56 -36.19 11.51
N GLU A 77 2.25 -35.48 12.59
CA GLU A 77 2.82 -35.76 13.93
C GLU A 77 2.09 -36.89 14.69
N GLU A 78 0.84 -37.24 14.35
CA GLU A 78 0.09 -38.31 15.05
C GLU A 78 0.41 -39.74 14.55
N GLU A 79 1.07 -39.94 13.40
CA GLU A 79 1.42 -41.28 12.89
C GLU A 79 2.71 -41.89 13.51
N GLU A 80 3.44 -41.17 14.37
CA GLU A 80 4.72 -41.60 14.97
C GLU A 80 4.63 -42.04 16.46
N GLU A 81 3.46 -42.46 16.97
CA GLU A 81 3.37 -43.08 18.31
C GLU A 81 3.04 -44.59 18.24
N TYR A 82 4.02 -45.43 18.65
CA TYR A 82 4.06 -46.90 18.60
C TYR A 82 3.00 -47.65 19.43
#